data_AF-A0A939ZJS7-F1
#
_entry.id   AF-A0A939ZJS7-F1
#
_cell.length_a   1.000
_cell.length_b   1.000
_cell.length_c   1.000
_cell.angle_alpha   90.00
_cell.angle_beta   90.00
_cell.angle_gamma   90.00
#
_symmetry.space_group_name_H-M   'P 1'
#
loop_
_entity.id
_entity.type
_entity.pdbx_description
1 polymer ?
#
loop_
_entity_poly.entity_id
_entity_poly.type
_entity_poly.pdbx_seq_one_letter_code
_entity_poly.pdbx_strand_id
1 'polypeptide(L)'
;MDRDMTVPCEEGIINIRVGAIIMKNGKLLMVGNDVHPEYLYSVGGRIKFGETSEEAIVREVLEETGVKLEIDRLGFIHENYFYGDSETNLRKLIYEISYFYYMKVPEDFEPVCMSMTDGGHEEFLRWIDLNDPIKYYPEFFRSELLHPVDVVKHFVKDER
;
A
#
# COMPACT_ATOMS: atom_id res chain seq x y z
N MET A 1 -13.02 19.21 -0.67
CA MET A 1 -11.58 19.49 -0.53
C MET A 1 -10.93 18.15 -0.35
N ASP A 2 -10.05 17.79 -1.28
CA ASP A 2 -9.17 16.64 -1.08
C ASP A 2 -8.39 16.86 0.23
N ARG A 3 -8.39 15.84 1.08
CA ARG A 3 -7.72 15.89 2.39
C ARG A 3 -6.48 15.02 2.39
N ASP A 4 -6.10 14.39 1.30
CA ASP A 4 -4.91 13.55 1.27
C ASP A 4 -3.66 14.37 1.61
N MET A 5 -2.75 13.76 2.36
CA MET A 5 -1.40 14.24 2.67
C MET A 5 -0.50 14.06 1.44
N THR A 6 -0.97 14.64 0.34
CA THR A 6 -0.32 14.81 -0.96
C THR A 6 -0.02 16.29 -1.10
N VAL A 7 1.24 16.66 -0.90
CA VAL A 7 1.65 18.06 -0.84
C VAL A 7 2.51 18.38 -2.06
N PRO A 8 2.10 19.31 -2.94
CA PRO A 8 2.99 19.84 -3.96
C PRO A 8 4.25 20.43 -3.33
N CYS A 9 5.42 20.07 -3.84
CA CYS A 9 6.71 20.52 -3.35
C CYS A 9 7.62 20.85 -4.54
N GLU A 10 7.78 22.13 -4.84
CA GLU A 10 8.36 22.61 -6.11
C GLU A 10 7.65 21.96 -7.32
N GLU A 11 8.41 21.40 -8.26
CA GLU A 11 7.90 20.64 -9.42
C GLU A 11 7.54 19.18 -9.06
N GLY A 12 7.66 18.80 -7.78
CA GLY A 12 7.44 17.48 -7.26
C GLY A 12 6.26 17.37 -6.29
N ILE A 13 6.18 16.23 -5.60
CA ILE A 13 5.12 15.88 -4.66
C ILE A 13 5.72 15.17 -3.45
N ILE A 14 5.23 15.51 -2.27
CA ILE A 14 5.44 14.72 -1.05
C ILE A 14 4.15 13.92 -0.78
N ASN A 15 4.28 12.60 -0.69
CA ASN A 15 3.20 11.68 -0.32
C ASN A 15 3.49 11.06 1.05
N ILE A 16 2.46 10.94 1.87
CA ILE A 16 2.50 10.10 3.06
C ILE A 16 1.41 9.04 2.93
N ARG A 17 1.83 7.77 2.95
CA ARG A 17 0.95 6.62 2.68
C ARG A 17 1.01 5.57 3.77
N VAL A 18 0.04 4.67 3.73
CA VAL A 18 -0.02 3.46 4.52
C VAL A 18 -0.25 2.26 3.62
N GLY A 19 0.22 1.09 4.04
CA GLY A 19 -0.05 -0.19 3.39
C GLY A 19 -0.27 -1.30 4.40
N ALA A 20 -1.12 -2.26 4.05
CA ALA A 20 -1.49 -3.38 4.89
C ALA A 20 -0.71 -4.62 4.44
N ILE A 21 -0.19 -5.36 5.42
CA ILE A 21 0.36 -6.69 5.23
C ILE A 21 -0.67 -7.67 5.76
N ILE A 22 -1.51 -8.17 4.84
CA ILE A 22 -2.59 -9.11 5.14
C ILE A 22 -2.16 -10.48 4.64
N MET A 23 -1.73 -11.33 5.57
CA MET A 23 -1.25 -12.68 5.28
C MET A 23 -2.28 -13.72 5.68
N LYS A 24 -2.59 -14.66 4.79
CA LYS A 24 -3.46 -15.82 5.09
C LYS A 24 -2.95 -17.04 4.33
N ASN A 25 -2.74 -18.17 5.03
CA ASN A 25 -2.27 -19.42 4.44
C ASN A 25 -0.97 -19.27 3.60
N GLY A 26 -0.04 -18.45 4.06
CA GLY A 26 1.24 -18.18 3.37
C GLY A 26 1.13 -17.25 2.15
N LYS A 27 -0.06 -16.75 1.84
CA LYS A 27 -0.31 -15.81 0.73
C LYS A 27 -0.51 -14.40 1.24
N LEU A 28 -0.12 -13.44 0.41
CA LEU A 28 -0.29 -12.01 0.63
C LEU A 28 -1.47 -11.50 -0.18
N LEU A 29 -2.36 -10.73 0.44
CA LEU A 29 -3.42 -10.02 -0.26
C LEU A 29 -2.87 -8.73 -0.87
N MET A 30 -3.07 -8.56 -2.17
CA MET A 30 -2.65 -7.40 -2.94
C MET A 30 -3.80 -6.82 -3.75
N VAL A 31 -3.64 -5.58 -4.19
CA VAL A 31 -4.56 -4.85 -5.07
C VAL A 31 -3.95 -4.74 -6.46
N GLY A 32 -4.77 -4.89 -7.49
CA GLY A 32 -4.46 -4.50 -8.87
C GLY A 32 -5.58 -3.64 -9.43
N ASN A 33 -5.39 -3.05 -10.61
CA ASN A 33 -6.44 -2.34 -11.34
C ASN A 33 -6.58 -2.86 -12.77
N ASP A 34 -7.72 -2.59 -13.40
CA ASP A 34 -8.04 -3.06 -14.75
C ASP A 34 -7.18 -2.44 -15.88
N VAL A 35 -6.54 -1.29 -15.62
CA VAL A 35 -5.67 -0.59 -16.59
C VAL A 35 -4.29 -1.25 -16.67
N HIS A 36 -3.72 -1.60 -15.53
CA HIS A 36 -2.40 -2.21 -15.38
C HIS A 36 -2.47 -3.50 -14.54
N PRO A 37 -3.19 -4.53 -15.01
CA PRO A 37 -3.42 -5.76 -14.23
C PRO A 37 -2.13 -6.57 -13.98
N GLU A 38 -1.04 -6.26 -14.68
CA GLU A 38 0.29 -6.84 -14.50
C GLU A 38 1.06 -6.29 -13.29
N TYR A 39 0.55 -5.22 -12.67
CA TYR A 39 1.15 -4.54 -11.53
C TYR A 39 0.24 -4.64 -10.31
N LEU A 40 0.78 -5.13 -9.19
CA LEU A 40 0.08 -5.16 -7.92
C LEU A 40 0.73 -4.24 -6.89
N TYR A 41 -0.06 -3.75 -5.95
CA TYR A 41 0.37 -2.93 -4.83
C TYR A 41 -0.31 -3.41 -3.55
N SER A 42 0.25 -3.06 -2.39
CA SER A 42 -0.36 -3.38 -1.11
C SER A 42 -1.73 -2.72 -0.98
N VAL A 43 -2.65 -3.40 -0.29
CA VAL A 43 -3.88 -2.76 0.23
C VAL A 43 -3.49 -1.50 1.01
N GLY A 44 -4.11 -0.35 0.74
CA GLY A 44 -3.75 0.90 1.41
C GLY A 44 -3.71 2.13 0.52
N GLY A 45 -3.76 3.29 1.17
CA GLY A 45 -3.89 4.56 0.49
C GLY A 45 -3.06 5.68 1.11
N ARG A 46 -3.50 6.91 0.85
CA ARG A 46 -2.86 8.11 1.38
C ARG A 46 -3.43 8.43 2.75
N ILE A 47 -2.58 8.93 3.63
CA ILE A 47 -3.03 9.47 4.91
C ILE A 47 -3.80 10.77 4.63
N LYS A 48 -4.95 10.97 5.27
CA LYS A 48 -5.72 12.22 5.22
C LYS A 48 -5.22 13.22 6.27
N PHE A 49 -5.43 14.50 6.05
CA PHE A 49 -5.06 15.56 6.97
C PHE A 49 -5.91 15.43 8.24
N GLY A 50 -5.24 15.27 9.38
CA GLY A 50 -5.86 15.13 10.70
C GLY A 50 -6.13 13.68 11.12
N GLU A 51 -5.75 12.67 10.34
CA GLU A 51 -5.70 11.27 10.80
C GLU A 51 -4.26 10.82 11.04
N THR A 52 -4.10 9.88 11.97
CA THR A 52 -2.86 9.12 12.20
C THR A 52 -2.68 8.04 11.14
N SER A 53 -1.48 7.48 10.99
CA SER A 53 -1.25 6.36 10.07
C SER A 53 -1.98 5.08 10.51
N GLU A 54 -2.21 4.89 11.81
CA GLU A 54 -3.01 3.78 12.33
C GLU A 54 -4.50 3.93 11.97
N GLU A 55 -5.06 5.13 12.12
CA GLU A 55 -6.44 5.41 11.69
C GLU A 55 -6.58 5.25 10.17
N ALA A 56 -5.61 5.76 9.41
CA ALA A 56 -5.57 5.64 7.96
C ALA A 56 -5.60 4.18 7.52
N ILE A 57 -4.74 3.31 8.06
CA ILE A 57 -4.67 1.93 7.57
C ILE A 57 -5.93 1.13 7.90
N VAL A 58 -6.55 1.38 9.05
CA VAL A 58 -7.83 0.74 9.40
C VAL A 58 -8.95 1.20 8.47
N ARG A 59 -8.96 2.48 8.07
CA ARG A 59 -9.90 3.03 7.08
C ARG A 59 -9.68 2.41 5.70
N GLU A 60 -8.46 2.44 5.19
CA GLU A 60 -8.13 1.94 3.84
C GLU A 60 -8.43 0.44 3.71
N VAL A 61 -8.08 -0.37 4.71
CA VAL A 61 -8.39 -1.81 4.72
C VAL A 61 -9.92 -2.03 4.64
N LEU A 62 -10.71 -1.25 5.37
CA LEU A 62 -12.17 -1.34 5.28
C LEU A 62 -12.68 -0.89 3.90
N GLU A 63 -12.17 0.21 3.35
CA GLU A 63 -12.58 0.76 2.06
C GLU A 63 -12.29 -0.21 0.91
N GLU A 64 -11.11 -0.85 0.89
CA GLU A 64 -10.68 -1.72 -0.21
C GLU A 64 -11.13 -3.18 -0.06
N THR A 65 -11.29 -3.68 1.17
CA THR A 65 -11.62 -5.11 1.42
C THR A 65 -13.03 -5.35 1.94
N GLY A 66 -13.75 -4.29 2.33
CA GLY A 66 -15.07 -4.38 2.96
C GLY A 66 -15.08 -4.96 4.37
N VAL A 67 -13.92 -5.30 4.93
CA VAL A 67 -13.80 -5.88 6.25
C VAL A 67 -12.86 -5.03 7.10
N LYS A 68 -13.33 -4.65 8.29
CA LYS A 68 -12.49 -3.94 9.26
C LYS A 68 -11.54 -4.92 9.94
N LEU A 69 -10.23 -4.68 9.85
CA LEU A 69 -9.23 -5.43 10.57
C LEU A 69 -8.61 -4.61 11.71
N GLU A 70 -8.08 -5.31 12.70
CA GLU A 70 -7.24 -4.71 13.74
C GLU A 70 -5.77 -4.72 13.32
N ILE A 71 -5.05 -3.69 13.75
CA ILE A 71 -3.59 -3.63 13.61
C ILE A 71 -2.97 -4.65 14.56
N ASP A 72 -2.01 -5.42 14.05
CA ASP A 72 -1.09 -6.20 14.87
C ASP A 72 0.08 -5.31 15.31
N ARG A 73 0.87 -4.83 14.35
CA ARG A 73 2.03 -3.96 14.60
C ARG A 73 2.50 -3.25 13.33
N LEU A 74 3.31 -2.21 13.50
CA LEU A 74 4.09 -1.63 12.41
C LEU A 74 5.24 -2.58 12.02
N GLY A 75 5.34 -2.90 10.74
CA GLY A 75 6.39 -3.76 10.19
C GLY A 75 7.51 -2.97 9.54
N PHE A 76 7.15 -2.02 8.67
CA PHE A 76 8.11 -1.32 7.82
C PHE A 76 7.79 0.17 7.69
N ILE A 77 8.85 0.97 7.55
CA ILE A 77 8.79 2.32 7.02
C ILE A 77 9.60 2.31 5.73
N HIS A 78 9.01 2.82 4.65
CA HIS A 78 9.67 2.91 3.35
C HIS A 78 9.73 4.36 2.91
N GLU A 79 10.94 4.90 2.83
CA GLU A 79 11.27 6.18 2.22
C GLU A 79 11.62 5.92 0.76
N ASN A 80 10.84 6.48 -0.17
CA ASN A 80 10.95 6.19 -1.58
C ASN A 80 10.98 7.48 -2.42
N TYR A 81 12.02 7.63 -3.22
CA TYR A 81 12.13 8.66 -4.24
C TYR A 81 11.98 8.03 -5.63
N PHE A 82 11.03 8.51 -6.42
CA PHE A 82 10.79 8.01 -7.79
C PHE A 82 10.12 9.08 -8.66
N TYR A 83 10.16 8.88 -9.98
CA TYR A 83 9.41 9.71 -10.92
C TYR A 83 8.03 9.11 -11.19
N GLY A 84 6.98 9.93 -11.07
CA GLY A 84 5.62 9.51 -11.38
C GLY A 84 5.45 9.12 -12.85
N ASP A 85 4.71 8.05 -13.08
CA ASP A 85 4.42 7.46 -14.39
C ASP A 85 2.94 7.55 -14.78
N SER A 86 2.05 7.90 -13.84
CA SER A 86 0.64 8.17 -14.10
C SER A 86 0.41 9.49 -14.82
N GLU A 87 -0.69 9.63 -15.56
CA GLU A 87 -1.02 10.87 -16.29
C GLU A 87 -1.04 12.11 -15.38
N THR A 88 -1.51 11.97 -14.15
CA THR A 88 -1.65 13.08 -13.17
C THR A 88 -0.31 13.53 -12.58
N ASN A 89 0.69 12.65 -12.55
CA ASN A 89 1.99 12.88 -11.90
C ASN A 89 3.19 12.60 -12.81
N LEU A 90 2.97 12.52 -14.12
CA LEU A 90 3.97 12.15 -15.10
C LEU A 90 5.22 13.05 -14.99
N ARG A 91 6.38 12.43 -14.77
CA ARG A 91 7.70 13.07 -14.60
C ARG A 91 7.85 13.97 -13.37
N LYS A 92 6.84 14.06 -12.50
CA LYS A 92 7.02 14.74 -11.21
C LYS A 92 7.92 13.90 -10.34
N LEU A 93 8.83 14.55 -9.63
CA LEU A 93 9.62 13.89 -8.61
C LEU A 93 8.74 13.65 -7.38
N ILE A 94 8.56 12.39 -6.98
CA ILE A 94 7.76 12.00 -5.83
C ILE A 94 8.69 11.59 -4.70
N TYR A 95 8.49 12.19 -3.53
CA TYR A 95 9.03 11.75 -2.26
C TYR A 95 7.91 11.12 -1.44
N GLU A 96 7.97 9.82 -1.23
CA GLU A 96 6.94 9.07 -0.53
C GLU A 96 7.48 8.44 0.75
N ILE A 97 6.76 8.63 1.86
CA ILE A 97 6.97 7.86 3.09
C ILE A 97 5.77 6.96 3.30
N SER A 98 5.99 5.66 3.30
CA SER A 98 4.96 4.63 3.43
C SER A 98 5.14 3.82 4.71
N TYR A 99 4.09 3.74 5.55
CA TYR A 99 4.05 2.92 6.75
C TYR A 99 3.32 1.61 6.46
N PHE A 100 3.97 0.47 6.65
CA PHE A 100 3.38 -0.85 6.40
C PHE A 100 3.06 -1.58 7.70
N TYR A 101 1.78 -1.86 7.92
CA TYR A 101 1.27 -2.50 9.13
C TYR A 101 0.89 -3.95 8.87
N TYR A 102 1.31 -4.84 9.77
CA TYR A 102 0.74 -6.17 9.86
C TYR A 102 -0.68 -6.07 10.42
N MET A 103 -1.61 -6.77 9.78
CA MET A 103 -3.01 -6.83 10.21
C MET A 103 -3.31 -8.17 10.85
N LYS A 104 -4.18 -8.18 11.87
CA LYS A 104 -4.73 -9.42 12.43
C LYS A 104 -5.79 -9.97 11.48
N VAL A 105 -5.52 -11.11 10.86
CA VAL A 105 -6.42 -11.73 9.87
C VAL A 105 -7.19 -12.88 10.53
N PRO A 106 -8.51 -12.77 10.75
CA PRO A 106 -9.30 -13.86 11.30
C PRO A 106 -9.51 -14.99 10.27
N GLU A 107 -9.82 -16.20 10.75
CA GLU A 107 -10.01 -17.38 9.90
C GLU A 107 -11.16 -17.21 8.90
N ASP A 108 -12.23 -16.52 9.29
CA ASP A 108 -13.40 -16.19 8.47
C ASP A 108 -13.23 -14.90 7.63
N PHE A 109 -12.01 -14.37 7.52
CA PHE A 109 -11.74 -13.23 6.66
C PHE A 109 -12.02 -13.55 5.18
N GLU A 110 -13.07 -12.94 4.63
CA GLU A 110 -13.50 -13.01 3.24
C GLU A 110 -13.56 -11.60 2.64
N PRO A 111 -12.45 -11.11 2.04
CA PRO A 111 -12.41 -9.76 1.52
C PRO A 111 -13.15 -9.64 0.19
N VAL A 112 -13.86 -8.53 0.00
CA VAL A 112 -14.55 -8.18 -1.24
C VAL A 112 -14.00 -6.85 -1.73
N CYS A 113 -13.54 -6.81 -2.98
CA CYS A 113 -13.04 -5.56 -3.54
C CYS A 113 -14.19 -4.57 -3.72
N MET A 114 -14.08 -3.40 -3.10
CA MET A 114 -15.09 -2.34 -3.19
C MET A 114 -14.48 -0.97 -3.58
N SER A 115 -13.21 -0.96 -3.97
CA SER A 115 -12.47 0.26 -4.26
C SER A 115 -12.30 0.52 -5.77
N MET A 116 -11.98 1.77 -6.06
CA MET A 116 -11.59 2.26 -7.36
C MET A 116 -10.37 3.16 -7.19
N THR A 117 -9.54 3.22 -8.21
CA THR A 117 -8.42 4.16 -8.25
C THR A 117 -8.93 5.62 -8.25
N ASP A 118 -8.06 6.59 -7.94
CA ASP A 118 -8.35 8.02 -8.10
C ASP A 118 -8.81 8.40 -9.52
N GLY A 119 -8.41 7.61 -10.53
CA GLY A 119 -8.80 7.76 -11.92
C GLY A 119 -10.19 7.20 -12.27
N GLY A 120 -10.88 6.59 -11.31
CA GLY A 120 -12.20 5.97 -11.52
C GLY A 120 -12.15 4.57 -12.13
N HIS A 121 -10.98 3.92 -12.11
CA HIS A 121 -10.78 2.55 -12.59
C HIS A 121 -11.09 1.52 -11.50
N GLU A 122 -11.73 0.41 -11.86
CA GLU A 122 -12.05 -0.66 -10.93
C GLU A 122 -10.78 -1.35 -10.42
N GLU A 123 -10.70 -1.53 -9.11
CA GLU A 123 -9.64 -2.30 -8.47
C GLU A 123 -10.12 -3.74 -8.24
N PHE A 124 -9.16 -4.66 -8.12
CA PHE A 124 -9.44 -6.05 -7.74
C PHE A 124 -8.44 -6.52 -6.69
N LEU A 125 -8.91 -7.43 -5.83
CA LEU A 125 -8.09 -8.09 -4.83
C LEU A 125 -7.53 -9.41 -5.36
N ARG A 126 -6.26 -9.69 -5.04
CA ARG A 126 -5.59 -10.92 -5.44
C ARG A 126 -4.70 -11.45 -4.33
N TRP A 127 -4.92 -12.71 -3.98
CA TRP A 127 -3.98 -13.47 -3.16
C TRP A 127 -2.82 -13.97 -4.02
N ILE A 128 -1.59 -13.63 -3.62
CA ILE A 128 -0.37 -14.07 -4.31
C ILE A 128 0.57 -14.81 -3.36
N ASP A 129 1.36 -15.71 -3.92
CA ASP A 129 2.52 -16.26 -3.24
C ASP A 129 3.66 -15.22 -3.24
N LEU A 130 4.51 -15.19 -2.20
CA LEU A 130 5.61 -14.21 -2.11
C LEU A 130 6.65 -14.35 -3.23
N ASN A 131 6.70 -15.51 -3.88
CA ASN A 131 7.55 -15.78 -5.04
C ASN A 131 6.79 -15.69 -6.38
N ASP A 132 5.55 -15.20 -6.39
CA ASP A 132 4.77 -15.03 -7.63
C ASP A 132 5.56 -14.13 -8.60
N PRO A 133 5.74 -14.54 -9.87
CA PRO A 133 6.50 -13.75 -10.85
C PRO A 133 5.84 -12.42 -11.23
N ILE A 134 4.56 -12.20 -10.88
CA ILE A 134 3.88 -10.91 -11.13
C ILE A 134 4.61 -9.76 -10.43
N LYS A 135 4.66 -8.60 -11.09
CA LYS A 135 5.29 -7.43 -10.50
C LYS A 135 4.42 -6.91 -9.37
N TYR A 136 5.00 -6.73 -8.18
CA TYR A 136 4.27 -6.16 -7.06
C TYR A 136 5.15 -5.32 -6.14
N TYR A 137 4.55 -4.30 -5.52
CA TYR A 137 5.23 -3.34 -4.68
C TYR A 137 4.68 -3.29 -3.24
N PRO A 138 5.54 -3.00 -2.26
CA PRO A 138 6.99 -2.78 -2.40
C PRO A 138 7.77 -4.09 -2.62
N GLU A 139 8.86 -4.02 -3.40
CA GLU A 139 9.63 -5.21 -3.83
C GLU A 139 10.26 -5.97 -2.67
N PHE A 140 10.64 -5.28 -1.58
CA PHE A 140 11.25 -5.90 -0.41
C PHE A 140 10.31 -6.87 0.32
N PHE A 141 8.99 -6.82 0.09
CA PHE A 141 8.07 -7.83 0.65
C PHE A 141 8.43 -9.26 0.26
N ARG A 142 9.05 -9.47 -0.92
CA ARG A 142 9.50 -10.79 -1.37
C ARG A 142 10.47 -11.46 -0.41
N SER A 143 11.37 -10.70 0.20
CA SER A 143 12.35 -11.22 1.16
C SER A 143 11.88 -11.07 2.60
N GLU A 144 11.32 -9.91 2.95
CA GLU A 144 11.04 -9.57 4.35
C GLU A 144 9.87 -10.35 4.93
N LEU A 145 8.89 -10.71 4.10
CA LEU A 145 7.73 -11.49 4.55
C LEU A 145 8.00 -12.99 4.67
N LEU A 146 9.08 -13.50 4.08
CA LEU A 146 9.53 -14.89 4.28
C LEU A 146 10.13 -15.11 5.68
N HIS A 147 10.71 -14.07 6.26
CA HIS A 147 11.41 -14.10 7.53
C HIS A 147 10.96 -12.93 8.41
N PRO A 148 9.68 -12.90 8.84
CA PRO A 148 9.16 -11.81 9.63
C PRO A 148 9.88 -11.73 10.98
N VAL A 149 10.22 -10.52 11.38
CA VAL A 149 10.83 -10.21 12.68
C VAL A 149 10.00 -9.18 13.42
N ASP A 150 10.06 -9.20 14.75
CA ASP A 150 9.32 -8.28 15.62
C ASP A 150 10.08 -6.98 15.89
N VAL A 151 10.55 -6.34 14.81
CA VAL A 151 11.16 -5.01 14.83
C VAL A 151 10.67 -4.24 13.62
N VAL A 152 10.58 -2.92 13.75
CA VAL A 152 10.31 -2.02 12.62
C VAL A 152 11.59 -1.91 11.79
N LYS A 153 11.52 -2.22 10.49
CA LYS A 153 12.65 -1.97 9.57
C LYS A 153 12.40 -0.73 8.73
N HIS A 154 13.46 0.01 8.47
CA HIS A 154 13.46 1.17 7.59
C HIS A 154 14.14 0.81 6.26
N PHE A 155 13.48 1.11 5.15
CA PHE A 155 14.01 0.96 3.81
C PHE A 155 14.05 2.31 3.11
N VAL A 156 15.16 2.59 2.44
CA VAL A 156 15.31 3.76 1.58
C VAL A 156 15.54 3.29 0.15
N LYS A 157 14.73 3.78 -0.77
CA LYS A 157 14.88 3.56 -2.21
C LYS A 157 14.95 4.91 -2.92
N ASP A 158 15.96 5.09 -3.77
CA ASP A 158 16.19 6.32 -4.51
C ASP A 158 16.36 6.01 -5.99
N GLU A 159 15.36 6.35 -6.80
CA GLU A 159 15.30 6.14 -8.25
C GLU A 159 15.30 7.49 -9.02
N ARG A 160 15.89 8.54 -8.42
CA ARG A 160 16.10 9.86 -9.06
C ARG A 160 17.25 9.87 -10.07
#